data_AF-X0YZG5-F1
#
_entry.id   AF-X0YZG5-F1
#
_cell.length_a   1.000
_cell.length_b   1.000
_cell.length_c   1.000
_cell.angle_alpha   90.00
_cell.angle_beta   90.00
_cell.angle_gamma   90.00
#
_symmetry.space_group_name_H-M   'P 1'
#
loop_
_entity.id
_entity.type
_entity.pdbx_description
1 polymer ?
#
loop_
_entity_poly.entity_id
_entity_poly.type
_entity_poly.pdbx_seq_one_letter_code
_entity_poly.pdbx_strand_id
1 'polypeptide(L)' 'MYAGRLVYSQLIDHLPMHTFRRCVQRYRGNHKVKSFTCLDQYLCMAFAQLTYRESLRDIEACLRSQYNKLYHMGIRGK' A
#
# COMPACT_ATOMS: atom_id res chain seq x y z
N MET A 1 -11.50 16.96 -9.01
CA MET A 1 -12.44 15.86 -8.69
C MET A 1 -12.02 14.67 -9.54
N TYR A 2 -11.52 13.59 -8.96
CA TYR A 2 -11.24 12.36 -9.74
C TYR A 2 -12.58 11.71 -10.04
N ALA A 3 -12.98 11.69 -11.31
CA ALA A 3 -14.28 11.17 -11.74
C ALA A 3 -14.42 9.64 -11.59
N GLY A 4 -13.38 8.95 -11.11
CA GLY A 4 -13.36 7.50 -10.94
C GLY A 4 -12.27 7.00 -9.98
N ARG A 5 -12.22 5.68 -9.80
CA ARG A 5 -11.25 4.98 -8.95
C ARG A 5 -9.85 5.02 -9.58
N LEU A 6 -8.82 5.28 -8.78
CA LEU A 6 -7.42 5.31 -9.25
C LEU A 6 -7.03 3.98 -9.92
N VAL A 7 -6.26 4.05 -11.01
CA VAL A 7 -5.74 2.86 -11.72
C VAL A 7 -5.00 1.94 -10.76
N TYR A 8 -4.19 2.50 -9.86
CA TYR A 8 -3.52 1.75 -8.81
C TYR A 8 -4.52 0.89 -8.00
N SER A 9 -5.60 1.49 -7.51
CA SER A 9 -6.58 0.78 -6.69
C SER A 9 -7.33 -0.31 -7.47
N GLN A 10 -7.44 -0.19 -8.80
CA GLN A 10 -7.99 -1.24 -9.66
C GLN A 10 -7.00 -2.41 -9.81
N LEU A 11 -5.71 -2.12 -10.00
CA LEU A 11 -4.65 -3.14 -10.04
C LEU A 11 -4.58 -3.94 -8.74
N ILE A 12 -4.73 -3.26 -7.60
CA ILE A 12 -4.71 -3.90 -6.28
C ILE A 12 -5.85 -4.91 -6.08
N ASP A 13 -6.99 -4.76 -6.76
CA ASP A 13 -8.10 -5.72 -6.66
C ASP A 13 -7.75 -7.11 -7.20
N HIS A 14 -6.76 -7.20 -8.09
CA HIS A 14 -6.30 -8.47 -8.64
C HIS A 14 -5.33 -9.23 -7.71
N LEU A 15 -4.93 -8.62 -6.60
CA LEU A 15 -4.02 -9.27 -5.67
C LEU A 15 -4.75 -10.38 -4.87
N PRO A 16 -4.05 -11.48 -4.54
CA PRO A 16 -4.62 -12.58 -3.76
C PRO A 16 -4.74 -12.20 -2.28
N MET A 17 -5.61 -11.24 -1.96
CA MET A 17 -5.76 -10.62 -0.64
C MET A 17 -6.10 -11.62 0.46
N HIS A 18 -6.83 -12.68 0.14
CA HIS A 18 -7.14 -13.74 1.09
C HIS A 18 -5.88 -14.52 1.50
N THR A 19 -5.04 -14.88 0.54
CA THR A 19 -3.76 -15.56 0.79
C THR A 19 -2.81 -14.65 1.57
N PHE A 20 -2.71 -13.38 1.18
CA PHE A 20 -1.90 -12.39 1.89
C PHE A 20 -2.30 -12.30 3.37
N ARG A 21 -3.59 -12.12 3.66
CA ARG A 21 -4.09 -12.03 5.05
C ARG A 21 -3.80 -13.30 5.85
N ARG A 22 -3.93 -14.47 5.24
CA ARG A 22 -3.57 -15.75 5.86
C ARG A 22 -2.09 -15.80 6.24
N CYS A 23 -1.20 -15.32 5.37
CA CYS A 23 0.23 -15.24 5.67
C CYS A 23 0.51 -14.27 6.83
N VAL A 24 -0.06 -13.05 6.78
CA VAL A 24 0.10 -12.07 7.87
C VAL A 24 -0.34 -12.63 9.21
N GLN A 25 -1.48 -13.34 9.25
CA GLN A 25 -1.95 -13.99 10.46
C GLN A 25 -1.03 -15.14 10.92
N ARG A 26 -0.65 -16.03 10.00
CA ARG A 26 0.22 -17.19 10.28
C ARG A 26 1.55 -16.77 10.92
N TYR A 27 2.17 -15.72 10.39
CA TYR A 27 3.47 -15.24 10.86
C TYR A 27 3.37 -14.13 11.91
N ARG A 28 2.16 -13.80 12.36
CA ARG A 28 1.90 -12.66 13.27
C ARG A 28 2.56 -11.37 12.78
N GLY A 29 2.49 -11.08 11.48
CA GLY A 29 3.21 -9.98 10.85
C GLY A 29 2.88 -8.59 11.42
N ASN A 30 1.66 -8.42 11.93
CA ASN A 30 1.24 -7.19 12.61
C ASN A 30 1.50 -7.18 14.13
N HIS A 31 2.25 -8.13 14.68
CA HIS A 31 2.55 -8.16 16.11
C HIS A 31 3.36 -6.93 16.52
N LYS A 32 2.88 -6.17 17.51
CA LYS A 32 3.47 -4.90 18.01
C LYS A 32 3.52 -3.76 16.97
N VAL A 33 2.91 -3.92 15.80
CA VAL A 33 2.76 -2.82 14.85
C VAL A 33 1.80 -1.79 15.46
N LYS A 34 2.29 -0.56 15.66
CA LYS A 34 1.51 0.56 16.21
C LYS A 34 0.81 1.34 15.10
N SER A 35 1.57 1.62 14.06
CA SER A 35 1.11 2.19 12.81
C SER A 35 1.81 1.50 11.65
N PHE A 36 1.23 1.60 10.45
CA PHE A 36 1.82 1.06 9.22
C PHE A 36 1.80 -0.47 9.19
N THR A 37 0.61 -1.01 8.92
CA THR A 37 0.36 -2.47 8.87
C THR A 37 1.15 -3.14 7.75
N CYS A 38 1.29 -4.47 7.81
CA CYS A 38 1.84 -5.24 6.68
C CYS A 38 1.10 -4.94 5.36
N LEU A 39 -0.20 -4.63 5.42
CA LEU A 39 -0.96 -4.25 4.23
C LEU A 39 -0.51 -2.88 3.71
N ASP A 40 -0.37 -1.88 4.59
CA ASP A 40 0.14 -0.56 4.19
C ASP A 40 1.53 -0.68 3.56
N GLN A 41 2.42 -1.47 4.18
CA GLN A 41 3.75 -1.73 3.63
C GLN A 41 3.67 -2.42 2.26
N TYR A 42 2.83 -3.46 2.14
CA TYR A 42 2.68 -4.18 0.89
C TYR A 42 2.17 -3.29 -0.24
N LEU A 43 1.20 -2.42 0.04
CA LEU A 43 0.69 -1.44 -0.92
C LEU A 43 1.77 -0.43 -1.31
N CYS A 44 2.52 0.14 -0.36
CA CYS A 44 3.63 1.05 -0.65
C CYS A 44 4.69 0.38 -1.56
N MET A 45 5.03 -0.88 -1.30
CA MET A 45 5.99 -1.61 -2.13
C MET A 45 5.43 -1.95 -3.51
N ALA A 46 4.16 -2.33 -3.62
CA ALA A 46 3.51 -2.54 -4.92
C ALA A 46 3.49 -1.25 -5.74
N PHE A 47 3.23 -0.10 -5.10
CA PHE A 47 3.31 1.21 -5.75
C PHE A 47 4.72 1.50 -6.26
N ALA A 48 5.74 1.24 -5.44
CA ALA A 48 7.14 1.42 -5.81
C ALA A 48 7.52 0.61 -7.05
N GLN A 49 7.13 -0.68 -7.08
CA GLN A 49 7.38 -1.57 -8.21
C GLN A 49 6.69 -1.07 -9.49
N LEU A 50 5.42 -0.68 -9.40
CA LEU A 50 4.64 -0.20 -10.55
C LEU A 50 5.11 1.16 -11.07
N THR A 51 5.78 1.96 -10.24
CA THR A 51 6.25 3.31 -10.60
C THR A 51 7.76 3.40 -10.75
N TYR A 52 8.45 2.24 -10.80
CA TYR A 52 9.90 2.13 -10.99
C TYR A 52 10.70 2.99 -10.00
N ARG A 53 10.32 2.97 -8.72
CA ARG A 53 11.05 3.70 -7.67
C ARG A 53 12.15 2.81 -7.09
N GLU A 54 13.37 3.32 -7.14
CA GLU A 54 14.57 2.55 -6.78
C GLU A 54 15.02 2.78 -5.32
N SER A 55 14.55 3.84 -4.66
CA SER A 55 14.93 4.15 -3.27
C SER A 55 13.73 4.36 -2.36
N LEU A 56 13.89 3.98 -1.07
CA LEU A 56 12.87 4.23 -0.05
C LEU A 56 12.55 5.72 0.11
N ARG A 57 13.56 6.58 -0.06
CA ARG A 57 13.39 8.04 0.00
C ARG A 57 12.50 8.53 -1.14
N ASP A 58 12.70 8.02 -2.35
CA ASP A 58 11.88 8.43 -3.51
C ASP A 58 10.44 7.93 -3.38
N ILE A 59 10.26 6.71 -2.85
CA ILE A 59 8.94 6.15 -2.56
C ILE A 59 8.21 7.05 -1.56
N GLU A 60 8.86 7.38 -0.44
CA GLU A 60 8.30 8.24 0.59
C GLU A 60 7.96 9.64 0.05
N ALA A 61 8.90 10.29 -0.63
CA ALA A 61 8.71 11.63 -1.19
C ALA A 61 7.53 11.65 -2.17
N CYS A 62 7.43 10.65 -3.04
CA CYS A 62 6.35 10.53 -4.00
C CYS A 62 4.98 10.33 -3.31
N LEU A 63 4.89 9.39 -2.37
CA LEU A 63 3.65 9.11 -1.64
C LEU A 63 3.21 10.31 -0.78
N ARG A 64 4.15 10.99 -0.11
CA ARG A 64 3.88 12.21 0.66
C ARG A 64 3.34 13.34 -0.22
N SER A 65 3.90 13.54 -1.42
CA SER A 65 3.41 14.55 -2.36
C SER A 65 1.95 14.30 -2.80
N GLN A 66 1.49 13.05 -2.72
CA GLN A 66 0.15 12.61 -3.11
C GLN A 66 -0.74 12.25 -1.91
N TYR A 67 -0.48 12.83 -0.73
CA TYR A 67 -1.18 12.50 0.52
C TYR A 67 -2.71 12.36 0.38
N ASN A 68 -3.35 13.30 -0.32
CA ASN A 68 -4.81 13.31 -0.54
C ASN A 68 -5.34 12.10 -1.31
N LYS A 69 -4.48 11.36 -2.04
CA LYS A 69 -4.85 10.16 -2.79
C LYS A 69 -4.63 8.87 -2.00
N LEU A 70 -3.82 8.88 -0.95
CA LEU A 70 -3.41 7.67 -0.22
C LEU A 70 -4.61 6.88 0.31
N TYR A 71 -5.63 7.60 0.82
CA TYR A 71 -6.87 6.99 1.29
C TYR A 71 -7.57 6.18 0.19
N HIS A 72 -7.64 6.74 -1.02
CA HIS A 72 -8.24 6.06 -2.18
C HIS A 72 -7.37 4.93 -2.73
N MET A 73 -6.06 4.92 -2.43
CA MET A 73 -5.13 3.84 -2.71
C MET A 73 -5.16 2.72 -1.66
N GLY A 74 -5.91 2.90 -0.57
CA GLY A 74 -6.00 1.93 0.52
C GLY A 74 -4.86 2.00 1.54
N ILE A 75 -3.93 2.95 1.40
CA ILE A 75 -2.84 3.20 2.34
C ILE A 75 -3.38 4.11 3.45
N ARG A 76 -3.48 3.57 4.66
CA ARG A 76 -4.14 4.25 5.79
C ARG A 76 -3.16 4.74 6.84
N GLY A 77 -2.01 4.07 6.98
CA GLY A 77 -0.97 4.47 7.94
C GLY A 77 -1.46 4.51 9.40
N LYS A 78 -2.51 3.75 9.70
CA LYS A 78 -3.05 3.61 11.06
C LYS A 78 -2.20 2.66 11.87
#